data_AF-A0A6A4RWC8-F1
#
_entry.id   AF-A0A6A4RWC8-F1
#
_cell.length_a   1.000
_cell.length_b   1.000
_cell.length_c   1.000
_cell.angle_alpha   90.00
_cell.angle_beta   90.00
_cell.angle_gamma   90.00
#
_symmetry.space_group_name_H-M   'P 1'
#
loop_
_entity.id
_entity.type
_entity.pdbx_description
1 polymer ?
#
loop_
_entity_poly.entity_id
_entity_poly.type
_entity_poly.pdbx_seq_one_letter_code
_entity_poly.pdbx_strand_id
1 'polypeptide(L)'
;MEDVERGNPELVSSAVYGHTVEGRNITLLKLGLDNSEGREKKLMWVDCGIHAREWIAPAFCQWFVKEIVHTYKTNEKLEQMLQNLDVYVTPVINVDGYTFTWANDSTRLWRKSRSLPLQGSNCYGVDLNRNFNANWGTVGVSFDSCANTYCGKSPGSEPEARAVMDFIDPNSGSSRDWARLMGVPFSYTFELRDTGEFSHLLPEEQIQPACEEAYAGALSIITHVHDKTFSSAAVAAVTGVASASGVAVAILSTVVSALVTAGVSACD
;
A
#
# COMPACT_ATOMS: atom_id res chain seq x y z
N MET A 1 3.49 6.07 15.92
CA MET A 1 4.20 4.85 15.35
C MET A 1 5.25 4.32 16.33
N GLU A 2 5.96 5.22 17.04
CA GLU A 2 6.98 4.76 18.00
C GLU A 2 6.33 4.04 19.19
N ASP A 3 5.20 4.60 19.60
CA ASP A 3 4.53 3.96 20.74
C ASP A 3 4.09 2.53 20.41
N VAL A 4 3.45 2.36 19.20
CA VAL A 4 2.97 1.01 18.86
C VAL A 4 4.17 0.05 18.66
N GLU A 5 5.27 0.55 18.17
CA GLU A 5 6.46 -0.33 18.00
C GLU A 5 7.02 -0.74 19.37
N ARG A 6 7.11 0.24 20.28
CA ARG A 6 7.68 -0.08 21.59
C ARG A 6 6.76 -1.03 22.36
N GLY A 7 5.49 -0.90 22.16
CA GLY A 7 4.54 -1.70 22.94
C GLY A 7 4.37 -3.11 22.35
N ASN A 8 4.90 -3.27 21.10
CA ASN A 8 4.69 -4.59 20.45
C ASN A 8 5.95 -5.00 19.69
N PRO A 9 7.06 -5.19 20.30
CA PRO A 9 8.35 -5.38 19.61
C PRO A 9 8.41 -6.74 18.90
N GLU A 10 7.60 -7.66 19.33
CA GLU A 10 7.63 -8.98 18.65
C GLU A 10 6.87 -8.92 17.33
N LEU A 11 6.03 -7.93 17.22
CA LEU A 11 5.12 -7.91 16.04
C LEU A 11 5.46 -6.73 15.13
N VAL A 12 5.87 -5.55 15.74
CA VAL A 12 5.88 -4.33 14.91
C VAL A 12 7.31 -3.78 14.88
N SER A 13 7.74 -3.42 13.69
CA SER A 13 8.95 -2.59 13.50
C SER A 13 8.68 -1.50 12.45
N SER A 14 9.60 -0.49 12.44
CA SER A 14 9.37 0.58 11.45
C SER A 14 10.65 0.86 10.68
N ALA A 15 10.41 1.44 9.48
CA ALA A 15 11.58 1.79 8.65
C ALA A 15 11.24 3.01 7.78
N VAL A 16 12.32 3.75 7.62
CA VAL A 16 12.18 4.87 6.67
C VAL A 16 12.61 4.40 5.27
N TYR A 17 11.66 4.73 4.32
CA TYR A 17 12.08 4.18 3.00
C TYR A 17 12.10 5.30 1.96
N GLY A 18 11.93 6.56 2.46
CA GLY A 18 12.09 7.70 1.53
C GLY A 18 11.90 9.03 2.26
N HIS A 19 12.13 10.05 1.46
CA HIS A 19 11.93 11.41 2.03
C HIS A 19 11.08 12.26 1.08
N THR A 20 10.22 13.17 1.71
CA THR A 20 9.35 14.04 0.89
C THR A 20 10.18 15.18 0.28
N VAL A 21 9.49 15.97 -0.49
CA VAL A 21 10.17 17.11 -1.16
C VAL A 21 10.75 18.05 -0.11
N GLU A 22 10.12 18.16 1.01
CA GLU A 22 10.62 19.10 2.03
C GLU A 22 11.51 18.37 3.04
N GLY A 23 11.83 17.07 2.80
CA GLY A 23 12.90 16.38 3.57
C GLY A 23 12.30 15.60 4.75
N ARG A 24 10.97 15.40 4.82
CA ARG A 24 10.41 14.61 5.93
C ARG A 24 10.43 13.10 5.60
N ASN A 25 10.60 12.37 6.66
CA ASN A 25 10.68 10.91 6.46
C ASN A 25 9.34 10.33 6.00
N ILE A 26 9.47 9.46 5.03
CA ILE A 26 8.33 8.56 4.74
C ILE A 26 8.58 7.21 5.42
N THR A 27 7.69 6.97 6.39
CA THR A 27 7.97 5.82 7.28
C THR A 27 6.89 4.74 7.10
N LEU A 28 7.34 3.49 7.14
CA LEU A 28 6.36 2.39 7.12
C LEU A 28 6.49 1.56 8.39
N LEU A 29 5.27 0.97 8.81
CA LEU A 29 5.27 -0.07 9.85
C LEU A 29 5.22 -1.47 9.23
N LYS A 30 6.17 -2.26 9.76
CA LYS A 30 6.12 -3.68 9.35
C LYS A 30 5.47 -4.50 10.48
N LEU A 31 4.34 -5.21 10.14
CA LEU A 31 3.70 -6.11 11.11
C LEU A 31 3.87 -7.55 10.64
N GLY A 32 4.46 -8.30 11.56
CA GLY A 32 4.68 -9.71 11.19
C GLY A 32 5.29 -10.49 12.36
N LEU A 33 4.93 -11.78 12.39
CA LEU A 33 5.53 -12.64 13.43
C LEU A 33 6.66 -13.49 12.84
N ASP A 34 7.47 -13.91 13.77
CA ASP A 34 8.55 -14.80 13.28
C ASP A 34 7.96 -16.11 12.72
N ASN A 35 8.55 -16.40 11.60
CA ASN A 35 8.10 -17.68 10.98
C ASN A 35 8.97 -18.83 11.49
N SER A 36 8.42 -19.68 12.34
CA SER A 36 9.19 -20.77 12.99
C SER A 36 9.58 -21.85 11.98
N GLU A 37 9.04 -21.79 10.79
CA GLU A 37 9.28 -22.86 9.79
C GLU A 37 10.33 -22.41 8.76
N GLY A 38 10.85 -21.10 8.91
CA GLY A 38 11.98 -20.62 8.07
C GLY A 38 11.55 -20.38 6.62
N ARG A 39 10.20 -20.39 6.35
CA ARG A 39 9.75 -20.13 4.96
C ARG A 39 9.74 -18.62 4.68
N GLU A 40 10.08 -18.38 3.39
CA GLU A 40 10.02 -16.97 2.99
C GLU A 40 8.58 -16.43 3.10
N LYS A 41 8.49 -15.18 3.75
CA LYS A 41 7.14 -14.61 3.90
C LYS A 41 6.77 -13.79 2.66
N LYS A 42 5.44 -13.89 2.42
CA LYS A 42 4.96 -12.95 1.38
C LYS A 42 4.59 -11.60 2.00
N LEU A 43 4.43 -10.59 1.05
CA LEU A 43 4.32 -9.21 1.61
C LEU A 43 3.01 -8.58 1.11
N MET A 44 2.36 -7.94 2.05
CA MET A 44 1.24 -7.04 1.74
C MET A 44 1.58 -5.58 2.10
N TRP A 45 1.29 -4.75 1.07
CA TRP A 45 1.59 -3.33 1.34
C TRP A 45 0.28 -2.52 1.36
N VAL A 46 0.10 -1.72 2.43
CA VAL A 46 -1.06 -0.81 2.56
C VAL A 46 -0.56 0.63 2.74
N ASP A 47 -1.05 1.48 1.79
CA ASP A 47 -0.65 2.88 2.01
C ASP A 47 -1.89 3.76 2.17
N CYS A 48 -1.68 4.86 2.83
CA CYS A 48 -2.73 5.88 3.00
C CYS A 48 -2.13 7.28 2.81
N GLY A 49 -2.99 8.21 2.57
CA GLY A 49 -2.61 9.65 2.63
C GLY A 49 -1.80 10.05 1.39
N ILE A 50 -2.06 9.46 0.31
CA ILE A 50 -1.32 9.91 -0.89
C ILE A 50 -1.86 11.27 -1.34
N HIS A 51 -3.20 11.43 -1.14
CA HIS A 51 -3.74 12.80 -1.27
C HIS A 51 -3.90 13.42 0.13
N ALA A 52 -3.42 14.71 0.24
CA ALA A 52 -3.23 15.33 1.58
C ALA A 52 -4.58 15.60 2.24
N ARG A 53 -5.57 15.86 1.54
CA ARG A 53 -6.82 16.36 2.16
C ARG A 53 -7.72 15.19 2.54
N GLU A 54 -7.39 13.96 2.11
CA GLU A 54 -8.25 12.81 2.46
C GLU A 54 -7.84 12.25 3.82
N TRP A 55 -8.28 13.01 4.94
CA TRP A 55 -7.76 12.77 6.31
C TRP A 55 -8.28 11.44 6.85
N ILE A 56 -9.39 10.89 6.25
CA ILE A 56 -9.92 9.63 6.80
C ILE A 56 -8.98 8.46 6.45
N ALA A 57 -8.20 8.58 5.38
CA ALA A 57 -7.29 7.48 4.97
C ALA A 57 -6.17 7.28 6.00
N PRO A 58 -5.41 8.34 6.40
CA PRO A 58 -4.39 8.11 7.45
C PRO A 58 -5.03 7.65 8.76
N ALA A 59 -6.26 8.20 9.12
CA ALA A 59 -6.93 7.69 10.33
C ALA A 59 -7.22 6.18 10.23
N PHE A 60 -7.63 5.72 9.06
CA PHE A 60 -7.86 4.28 8.87
C PHE A 60 -6.58 3.47 9.04
N CYS A 61 -5.49 3.88 8.41
CA CYS A 61 -4.24 3.10 8.55
C CYS A 61 -3.84 2.97 10.03
N GLN A 62 -4.13 4.07 10.76
CA GLN A 62 -3.84 3.94 12.21
C GLN A 62 -4.76 2.91 12.86
N TRP A 63 -6.01 3.03 12.52
CA TRP A 63 -6.98 2.07 13.06
C TRP A 63 -6.67 0.63 12.64
N PHE A 64 -6.32 0.48 11.36
CA PHE A 64 -5.92 -0.83 10.84
C PHE A 64 -4.81 -1.46 11.68
N VAL A 65 -3.77 -0.71 12.01
CA VAL A 65 -2.66 -1.24 12.82
C VAL A 65 -3.16 -1.55 14.24
N LYS A 66 -3.99 -0.59 14.73
CA LYS A 66 -4.51 -0.80 16.11
C LYS A 66 -5.29 -2.12 16.19
N GLU A 67 -6.12 -2.41 15.24
CA GLU A 67 -6.94 -3.65 15.28
C GLU A 67 -6.07 -4.90 15.17
N ILE A 68 -5.08 -4.82 14.34
CA ILE A 68 -4.23 -6.03 14.20
C ILE A 68 -3.48 -6.28 15.52
N VAL A 69 -2.93 -5.21 16.11
CA VAL A 69 -2.14 -5.38 17.35
C VAL A 69 -3.06 -5.89 18.46
N HIS A 70 -4.34 -5.53 18.42
CA HIS A 70 -5.23 -5.88 19.55
C HIS A 70 -5.81 -7.28 19.37
N THR A 71 -5.81 -7.74 18.11
CA THR A 71 -6.68 -8.95 17.98
C THR A 71 -5.82 -10.12 17.49
N TYR A 72 -4.49 -9.87 17.19
CA TYR A 72 -3.79 -10.96 16.45
C TYR A 72 -3.56 -12.16 17.37
N LYS A 73 -3.64 -12.00 18.70
CA LYS A 73 -3.39 -13.16 19.59
C LYS A 73 -4.68 -13.93 19.86
N THR A 74 -5.77 -13.26 19.65
CA THR A 74 -7.03 -13.98 19.94
C THR A 74 -7.69 -14.43 18.63
N ASN A 75 -7.21 -13.97 17.52
CA ASN A 75 -7.71 -14.42 16.20
C ASN A 75 -6.69 -15.35 15.53
N GLU A 76 -7.03 -16.71 15.52
CA GLU A 76 -6.04 -17.73 15.06
C GLU A 76 -5.69 -17.53 13.59
N LYS A 77 -6.70 -17.15 12.81
CA LYS A 77 -6.40 -16.94 11.39
C LYS A 77 -5.47 -15.73 11.19
N LEU A 78 -5.74 -14.66 11.81
CA LEU A 78 -4.86 -13.48 11.69
C LEU A 78 -3.44 -13.78 12.20
N GLU A 79 -3.40 -14.45 13.35
CA GLU A 79 -2.06 -14.84 13.84
C GLU A 79 -1.31 -15.67 12.80
N GLN A 80 -2.05 -16.65 12.23
CA GLN A 80 -1.41 -17.49 11.19
C GLN A 80 -0.99 -16.63 9.99
N MET A 81 -1.86 -15.73 9.61
CA MET A 81 -1.49 -14.86 8.46
C MET A 81 -0.22 -14.07 8.76
N LEU A 82 -0.07 -13.62 9.97
CA LEU A 82 1.09 -12.75 10.28
C LEU A 82 2.36 -13.59 10.41
N GLN A 83 2.19 -14.96 10.48
CA GLN A 83 3.38 -15.83 10.42
C GLN A 83 3.81 -16.08 8.98
N ASN A 84 2.84 -15.91 8.07
CA ASN A 84 3.17 -16.23 6.66
C ASN A 84 3.31 -14.97 5.81
N LEU A 85 2.80 -13.78 6.42
CA LEU A 85 2.81 -12.51 5.64
C LEU A 85 3.45 -11.41 6.49
N ASP A 86 4.17 -10.59 5.70
CA ASP A 86 4.52 -9.30 6.34
C ASP A 86 3.61 -8.20 5.77
N VAL A 87 2.96 -7.54 6.79
CA VAL A 87 2.11 -6.41 6.34
C VAL A 87 2.85 -5.09 6.56
N TYR A 88 3.06 -4.42 5.40
CA TYR A 88 3.71 -3.10 5.48
C TYR A 88 2.64 -2.02 5.36
N VAL A 89 2.63 -1.15 6.36
CA VAL A 89 1.63 -0.08 6.34
C VAL A 89 2.35 1.28 6.34
N THR A 90 2.00 2.07 5.30
CA THR A 90 2.48 3.46 5.27
C THR A 90 1.30 4.40 5.53
N PRO A 91 1.29 4.98 6.70
CA PRO A 91 0.09 5.75 7.07
C PRO A 91 -0.04 7.04 6.26
N VAL A 92 1.11 7.68 6.04
CA VAL A 92 1.00 8.93 5.24
C VAL A 92 2.17 8.96 4.24
N ILE A 93 1.77 8.91 2.98
CA ILE A 93 2.83 8.97 1.95
C ILE A 93 3.18 10.44 1.68
N ASN A 94 2.14 11.31 1.55
CA ASN A 94 2.30 12.75 1.25
C ASN A 94 2.36 13.55 2.56
N VAL A 95 3.56 13.41 3.25
CA VAL A 95 3.67 14.01 4.61
C VAL A 95 3.67 15.54 4.49
N ASP A 96 4.35 16.03 3.44
CA ASP A 96 4.36 17.51 3.30
C ASP A 96 2.95 18.04 3.06
N GLY A 97 2.26 17.45 2.10
CA GLY A 97 0.88 17.90 1.80
C GLY A 97 -0.04 17.77 3.02
N TYR A 98 0.06 16.61 3.69
CA TYR A 98 -0.78 16.41 4.89
C TYR A 98 -0.53 17.51 5.92
N THR A 99 0.76 17.81 6.20
CA THR A 99 1.10 18.87 7.18
C THR A 99 0.55 20.22 6.73
N PHE A 100 0.60 20.43 5.47
CA PHE A 100 0.13 21.72 4.92
C PHE A 100 -1.39 21.88 5.14
N THR A 101 -2.09 20.77 5.06
CA THR A 101 -3.56 20.89 5.24
C THR A 101 -3.90 21.30 6.67
N TRP A 102 -2.97 21.19 7.55
CA TRP A 102 -3.26 21.51 8.96
C TRP A 102 -2.83 22.94 9.29
N ALA A 103 -2.22 23.62 8.32
CA ALA A 103 -1.70 24.97 8.62
C ALA A 103 -2.86 25.92 8.95
N ASN A 104 -3.91 25.86 8.22
CA ASN A 104 -5.13 26.65 8.48
C ASN A 104 -6.24 26.22 7.53
N ASP A 105 -7.43 26.98 7.67
CA ASP A 105 -8.64 26.50 6.95
C ASP A 105 -8.48 26.68 5.44
N SER A 106 -7.65 27.66 5.06
CA SER A 106 -7.51 27.89 3.61
C SER A 106 -6.68 26.81 2.93
N THR A 107 -5.91 26.02 3.73
CA THR A 107 -5.04 25.00 3.10
C THR A 107 -5.63 23.60 3.31
N ARG A 108 -6.74 23.53 3.92
CA ARG A 108 -7.33 22.25 4.36
C ARG A 108 -7.62 21.36 3.15
N LEU A 109 -7.86 22.02 2.00
CA LEU A 109 -8.31 21.15 0.89
C LEU A 109 -7.15 20.90 -0.08
N TRP A 110 -5.94 21.13 0.46
CA TRP A 110 -4.79 20.83 -0.41
C TRP A 110 -4.68 19.32 -0.66
N ARG A 111 -4.32 18.99 -1.96
CA ARG A 111 -4.36 17.57 -2.39
C ARG A 111 -2.95 17.11 -2.82
N LYS A 112 -2.17 17.89 -3.46
CA LYS A 112 -0.94 17.50 -4.17
C LYS A 112 0.25 17.48 -3.20
N SER A 113 1.41 17.06 -3.79
CA SER A 113 2.69 17.25 -3.07
C SER A 113 3.02 18.73 -2.88
N ARG A 114 4.30 18.98 -2.26
CA ARG A 114 4.62 20.42 -2.04
C ARG A 114 5.91 20.79 -2.77
N SER A 115 6.07 20.20 -4.00
CA SER A 115 7.25 20.59 -4.81
C SER A 115 7.14 22.04 -5.30
N LEU A 116 8.31 22.65 -5.58
CA LEU A 116 8.33 24.07 -5.99
C LEU A 116 7.70 24.23 -7.38
N PRO A 117 7.19 25.45 -7.62
CA PRO A 117 6.56 25.67 -8.93
C PRO A 117 7.59 25.60 -10.07
N LEU A 118 7.04 25.23 -11.26
CA LEU A 118 7.91 25.25 -12.46
C LEU A 118 8.25 26.70 -12.84
N GLN A 119 9.38 26.78 -13.63
CA GLN A 119 9.73 28.13 -14.09
C GLN A 119 8.56 28.78 -14.86
N GLY A 120 8.12 29.96 -14.38
CA GLY A 120 7.05 30.68 -15.12
C GLY A 120 5.66 30.36 -14.56
N SER A 121 5.60 29.51 -13.50
CA SER A 121 4.32 29.18 -12.83
C SER A 121 4.42 29.53 -11.35
N ASN A 122 3.22 29.79 -10.77
CA ASN A 122 3.22 30.04 -9.30
C ASN A 122 2.51 28.90 -8.57
N CYS A 123 2.35 27.76 -9.30
CA CYS A 123 1.55 26.69 -8.66
C CYS A 123 2.50 25.60 -8.14
N TYR A 124 2.12 25.10 -6.93
CA TYR A 124 2.97 24.10 -6.24
C TYR A 124 2.37 22.71 -6.43
N GLY A 125 3.29 21.78 -6.52
CA GLY A 125 2.86 20.40 -6.18
C GLY A 125 2.47 19.63 -7.45
N VAL A 126 2.50 18.33 -7.26
CA VAL A 126 2.14 17.34 -8.30
C VAL A 126 1.15 16.34 -7.68
N ASP A 127 0.15 16.08 -8.47
CA ASP A 127 -0.71 14.98 -7.99
C ASP A 127 0.06 13.64 -7.98
N LEU A 128 0.25 13.10 -6.68
CA LEU A 128 1.16 11.93 -6.52
C LEU A 128 0.54 10.68 -7.15
N ASN A 129 -0.80 10.62 -7.25
CA ASN A 129 -1.40 9.41 -7.85
C ASN A 129 -1.44 9.48 -9.38
N ARG A 130 -0.97 10.58 -9.97
CA ARG A 130 -0.79 10.64 -11.45
C ARG A 130 0.69 10.61 -11.81
N ASN A 131 1.56 10.34 -10.79
CA ASN A 131 3.01 10.58 -11.02
C ASN A 131 3.75 9.24 -11.07
N PHE A 132 2.93 8.10 -11.05
CA PHE A 132 3.60 6.79 -11.11
C PHE A 132 3.79 6.39 -12.59
N ASN A 133 4.89 5.49 -12.75
CA ASN A 133 5.19 5.06 -14.13
C ASN A 133 4.22 3.96 -14.60
N ALA A 134 2.96 4.27 -14.79
CA ALA A 134 1.91 3.37 -15.33
C ALA A 134 1.06 4.14 -16.34
N ASN A 135 1.52 3.99 -17.68
CA ASN A 135 0.83 4.77 -18.72
C ASN A 135 0.74 6.26 -18.36
N TRP A 136 1.84 6.82 -17.98
CA TRP A 136 1.93 8.20 -17.47
C TRP A 136 1.60 9.19 -18.59
N GLY A 137 0.75 10.18 -18.28
CA GLY A 137 0.53 11.33 -19.19
C GLY A 137 -0.54 11.01 -20.24
N THR A 138 -1.29 9.92 -19.92
CA THR A 138 -2.24 9.59 -21.00
C THR A 138 -3.66 9.97 -20.56
N VAL A 139 -4.39 9.26 -19.79
CA VAL A 139 -5.80 9.55 -19.51
C VAL A 139 -5.92 9.99 -18.04
N GLY A 140 -6.83 11.13 -17.88
CA GLY A 140 -7.21 11.53 -16.51
C GLY A 140 -6.10 12.36 -15.83
N VAL A 141 -5.19 12.93 -16.71
CA VAL A 141 -4.11 13.74 -16.11
C VAL A 141 -4.12 15.12 -16.77
N SER A 142 -3.50 16.05 -16.13
CA SER A 142 -3.30 17.39 -16.72
C SER A 142 -1.79 17.73 -16.78
N PHE A 143 -1.45 18.51 -17.88
CA PHE A 143 -0.05 18.98 -17.96
C PHE A 143 0.04 20.45 -17.52
N ASP A 144 -1.17 20.96 -17.10
CA ASP A 144 -1.20 22.28 -16.44
C ASP A 144 -0.81 22.17 -14.96
N SER A 145 0.38 22.91 -14.59
CA SER A 145 0.92 22.73 -13.22
C SER A 145 -0.06 23.25 -12.16
N CYS A 146 -1.05 23.97 -12.49
CA CYS A 146 -1.99 24.50 -11.47
C CYS A 146 -3.18 23.56 -11.30
N ALA A 147 -3.29 22.58 -12.16
CA ALA A 147 -4.41 21.62 -12.04
C ALA A 147 -4.18 20.65 -10.87
N ASN A 148 -5.34 20.23 -10.25
CA ASN A 148 -5.22 19.24 -9.15
C ASN A 148 -4.73 17.89 -9.66
N THR A 149 -4.87 17.71 -11.00
CA THR A 149 -4.44 16.39 -11.53
C THR A 149 -3.16 16.53 -12.33
N TYR A 150 -2.38 17.62 -12.06
CA TYR A 150 -1.08 17.77 -12.73
C TYR A 150 -0.18 16.55 -12.46
N CYS A 151 0.38 15.99 -13.62
CA CYS A 151 1.00 14.66 -13.51
C CYS A 151 2.51 14.80 -13.31
N GLY A 152 3.01 16.02 -13.31
CA GLY A 152 4.46 16.19 -13.04
C GLY A 152 5.26 16.16 -14.34
N LYS A 153 6.60 16.48 -14.24
CA LYS A 153 7.48 16.64 -15.42
C LYS A 153 7.83 15.29 -16.02
N SER A 154 7.83 14.29 -15.21
CA SER A 154 8.10 12.91 -15.67
C SER A 154 7.61 11.91 -14.61
N PRO A 155 7.37 10.67 -15.02
CA PRO A 155 7.00 9.68 -13.99
C PRO A 155 8.05 9.61 -12.87
N GLY A 156 7.50 9.63 -11.60
CA GLY A 156 8.41 9.52 -10.44
C GLY A 156 9.19 10.82 -10.20
N SER A 157 8.67 11.90 -10.82
CA SER A 157 9.38 13.17 -10.58
C SER A 157 9.27 13.61 -9.12
N GLU A 158 8.20 13.11 -8.43
CA GLU A 158 8.09 13.42 -6.98
C GLU A 158 8.80 12.36 -6.14
N PRO A 159 9.62 12.82 -5.17
CA PRO A 159 10.38 11.85 -4.35
C PRO A 159 9.46 10.89 -3.60
N GLU A 160 8.28 11.37 -3.26
CA GLU A 160 7.35 10.48 -2.53
C GLU A 160 6.91 9.33 -3.44
N ALA A 161 6.48 9.69 -4.66
CA ALA A 161 6.10 8.63 -5.62
C ALA A 161 7.30 7.73 -5.97
N ARG A 162 8.45 8.36 -6.10
CA ARG A 162 9.65 7.56 -6.42
C ARG A 162 9.98 6.60 -5.28
N ALA A 163 9.78 7.08 -4.07
CA ALA A 163 10.07 6.19 -2.93
C ALA A 163 9.18 4.94 -2.99
N VAL A 164 7.96 5.14 -3.36
CA VAL A 164 7.06 3.96 -3.45
C VAL A 164 7.48 3.08 -4.63
N MET A 165 7.77 3.68 -5.73
CA MET A 165 8.19 2.89 -6.90
C MET A 165 9.46 2.10 -6.61
N ASP A 166 10.39 2.72 -5.88
CA ASP A 166 11.65 2.00 -5.58
C ASP A 166 11.38 0.86 -4.59
N PHE A 167 10.33 1.18 -3.73
CA PHE A 167 10.03 0.14 -2.73
C PHE A 167 9.30 -1.04 -3.36
N ILE A 168 8.32 -0.90 -4.38
CA ILE A 168 7.40 -1.93 -4.91
C ILE A 168 7.90 -2.35 -6.31
N ASP A 169 9.17 -1.67 -6.99
CA ASP A 169 9.81 -1.94 -8.28
C ASP A 169 9.33 -0.96 -9.36
N PRO A 170 10.16 -0.40 -10.48
CA PRO A 170 10.02 0.84 -11.27
C PRO A 170 9.24 0.58 -12.57
N ASN A 171 7.86 0.76 -12.64
CA ASN A 171 7.22 1.05 -13.94
C ASN A 171 5.87 1.74 -13.71
N SER A 172 5.26 2.80 -14.54
CA SER A 172 4.36 3.96 -14.56
C SER A 172 2.90 3.57 -14.46
N GLY A 173 1.96 4.65 -13.66
CA GLY A 173 0.50 4.64 -13.46
C GLY A 173 0.16 4.89 -11.99
N SER A 174 -1.27 4.78 -11.62
CA SER A 174 -1.65 4.86 -10.19
C SER A 174 -0.97 3.75 -9.36
N SER A 175 -0.89 4.11 -8.06
CA SER A 175 -0.17 3.10 -7.24
C SER A 175 -0.77 1.70 -7.45
N ARG A 176 -2.09 1.70 -7.66
CA ARG A 176 -2.72 0.38 -7.88
C ARG A 176 -2.29 -0.20 -9.24
N ASP A 177 -2.38 0.59 -10.32
CA ASP A 177 -1.99 0.10 -11.66
C ASP A 177 -0.50 -0.28 -11.70
N TRP A 178 0.19 0.57 -11.01
CA TRP A 178 1.63 0.26 -10.97
C TRP A 178 1.85 -1.08 -10.26
N ALA A 179 1.15 -1.34 -9.15
CA ALA A 179 1.29 -2.62 -8.44
C ALA A 179 0.88 -3.80 -9.33
N ARG A 180 -0.17 -3.57 -10.10
CA ARG A 180 -0.61 -4.66 -10.99
C ARG A 180 0.42 -4.89 -12.11
N LEU A 181 0.99 -3.83 -12.74
CA LEU A 181 2.00 -3.98 -13.83
C LEU A 181 3.26 -4.68 -13.33
N MET A 182 3.40 -4.66 -12.07
CA MET A 182 4.66 -5.28 -11.55
C MET A 182 4.39 -6.74 -11.16
N GLY A 183 3.19 -7.17 -11.53
CA GLY A 183 2.96 -8.62 -11.33
C GLY A 183 2.28 -8.90 -9.98
N VAL A 184 1.88 -7.74 -9.17
CA VAL A 184 1.09 -7.99 -7.94
C VAL A 184 -0.33 -8.42 -8.34
N PRO A 185 -0.67 -9.61 -8.08
CA PRO A 185 -1.91 -10.21 -8.60
C PRO A 185 -3.16 -9.62 -7.94
N PHE A 186 -2.88 -9.08 -6.70
CA PHE A 186 -4.06 -8.46 -6.04
C PHE A 186 -3.75 -7.01 -5.69
N SER A 187 -4.40 -6.09 -6.40
CA SER A 187 -4.22 -4.64 -6.14
C SER A 187 -5.59 -3.97 -6.04
N TYR A 188 -5.86 -3.35 -4.83
CA TYR A 188 -7.20 -2.77 -4.57
C TYR A 188 -7.05 -1.30 -4.15
N THR A 189 -8.03 -0.47 -4.55
CA THR A 189 -8.13 0.92 -4.04
C THR A 189 -9.46 1.08 -3.28
N PHE A 190 -9.21 1.66 -1.98
CA PHE A 190 -10.44 1.95 -1.20
C PHE A 190 -10.73 3.46 -1.25
N GLU A 191 -11.96 3.72 -1.69
CA GLU A 191 -12.49 5.08 -1.43
C GLU A 191 -13.49 5.02 -0.26
N LEU A 192 -13.04 5.78 0.93
CA LEU A 192 -13.80 5.57 2.19
C LEU A 192 -14.93 6.59 2.28
N ARG A 193 -15.70 6.53 3.28
CA ARG A 193 -16.82 7.49 3.44
C ARG A 193 -16.38 8.92 3.13
N ASP A 194 -17.27 9.48 2.74
CA ASP A 194 -18.72 9.36 2.43
C ASP A 194 -18.93 9.43 0.92
N THR A 195 -20.27 9.65 0.38
CA THR A 195 -20.55 9.65 -1.08
C THR A 195 -20.86 11.06 -1.55
N GLY A 196 -20.35 12.11 -0.62
CA GLY A 196 -20.43 13.47 -1.24
C GLY A 196 -20.99 14.46 -0.21
N GLU A 197 -21.65 13.97 0.90
CA GLU A 197 -22.22 14.92 1.88
C GLU A 197 -21.13 15.73 2.58
N PHE A 198 -20.11 15.07 2.96
CA PHE A 198 -19.03 15.81 3.65
C PHE A 198 -17.73 15.78 2.84
N SER A 199 -17.77 14.98 1.78
CA SER A 199 -16.59 14.82 0.91
C SER A 199 -15.31 14.67 1.72
N HIS A 200 -14.41 15.69 1.75
CA HIS A 200 -13.09 15.50 2.41
C HIS A 200 -13.11 16.13 3.80
N LEU A 201 -14.31 16.51 4.24
CA LEU A 201 -14.42 17.13 5.59
C LEU A 201 -15.33 16.27 6.46
N LEU A 202 -15.06 14.97 6.38
CA LEU A 202 -15.84 14.03 7.21
C LEU A 202 -15.65 14.33 8.70
N PRO A 203 -16.79 14.46 9.47
CA PRO A 203 -16.68 14.80 10.90
C PRO A 203 -15.96 13.70 11.69
N GLU A 204 -15.32 14.14 12.71
CA GLU A 204 -14.50 13.22 13.53
C GLU A 204 -15.35 12.08 14.11
N GLU A 205 -16.62 12.34 14.36
CA GLU A 205 -17.48 11.29 14.93
C GLU A 205 -17.69 10.13 13.95
N GLN A 206 -17.33 10.44 12.67
CA GLN A 206 -17.56 9.37 11.68
C GLN A 206 -16.27 8.58 11.44
N ILE A 207 -15.22 8.94 12.16
CA ILE A 207 -13.94 8.25 11.90
C ILE A 207 -14.05 6.80 12.36
N GLN A 208 -14.56 6.60 13.55
CA GLN A 208 -14.60 5.22 14.05
C GLN A 208 -15.53 4.34 13.21
N PRO A 209 -16.72 4.75 12.95
CA PRO A 209 -17.57 3.88 12.14
C PRO A 209 -16.97 3.63 10.75
N ALA A 210 -16.41 4.62 10.17
CA ALA A 210 -15.78 4.44 8.84
C ALA A 210 -14.61 3.43 8.91
N CYS A 211 -13.86 3.49 9.95
CA CYS A 211 -12.70 2.58 10.06
C CYS A 211 -13.17 1.16 10.37
N GLU A 212 -14.20 0.99 11.20
CA GLU A 212 -14.67 -0.38 11.54
C GLU A 212 -15.20 -1.08 10.28
N GLU A 213 -15.94 -0.36 9.52
CA GLU A 213 -16.46 -1.01 8.30
C GLU A 213 -15.35 -1.29 7.29
N ALA A 214 -14.47 -0.27 7.11
CA ALA A 214 -13.37 -0.49 6.14
C ALA A 214 -12.47 -1.64 6.59
N TYR A 215 -12.25 -1.73 7.90
CA TYR A 215 -11.39 -2.83 8.40
C TYR A 215 -12.05 -4.18 8.11
N ALA A 216 -13.33 -4.28 8.37
CA ALA A 216 -14.01 -5.55 8.07
C ALA A 216 -13.84 -5.93 6.59
N GLY A 217 -14.00 -4.95 5.72
CA GLY A 217 -13.78 -5.21 4.28
C GLY A 217 -12.34 -5.63 3.99
N ALA A 218 -11.40 -4.88 4.53
CA ALA A 218 -9.98 -5.22 4.28
C ALA A 218 -9.65 -6.62 4.79
N LEU A 219 -10.12 -6.97 5.96
CA LEU A 219 -9.78 -8.30 6.53
C LEU A 219 -10.38 -9.41 5.65
N SER A 220 -11.56 -9.16 5.12
CA SER A 220 -12.15 -10.17 4.22
C SER A 220 -11.30 -10.37 2.97
N ILE A 221 -10.83 -9.29 2.39
CA ILE A 221 -9.98 -9.41 1.18
C ILE A 221 -8.66 -10.11 1.52
N ILE A 222 -8.13 -9.73 2.64
CA ILE A 222 -6.80 -10.29 3.02
C ILE A 222 -6.97 -11.80 3.29
N THR A 223 -8.06 -12.10 3.91
CA THR A 223 -8.28 -13.54 4.20
C THR A 223 -8.46 -14.31 2.91
N HIS A 224 -9.25 -13.74 2.04
CA HIS A 224 -9.43 -14.40 0.74
C HIS A 224 -8.09 -14.58 0.00
N VAL A 225 -7.27 -13.54 -0.09
CA VAL A 225 -5.98 -13.63 -0.81
C VAL A 225 -5.07 -14.64 -0.10
N HIS A 226 -5.11 -14.54 1.22
CA HIS A 226 -4.26 -15.49 1.96
C HIS A 226 -4.67 -16.94 1.63
N ASP A 227 -5.95 -17.26 1.68
CA ASP A 227 -6.40 -18.65 1.43
C ASP A 227 -6.05 -19.09 0.02
N LYS A 228 -6.16 -18.24 -0.89
CA LYS A 228 -5.79 -18.59 -2.29
C LYS A 228 -4.29 -18.80 -2.43
N THR A 229 -3.56 -18.06 -1.75
CA THR A 229 -2.09 -18.11 -1.93
C THR A 229 -1.50 -19.29 -1.17
N PHE A 230 -2.09 -19.60 -0.01
CA PHE A 230 -1.38 -20.57 0.85
C PHE A 230 -2.21 -21.85 0.97
N SER A 231 -3.48 -21.98 0.51
CA SER A 231 -4.28 -23.23 0.40
C SER A 231 -3.88 -24.04 -0.84
N SER A 232 -3.24 -23.54 -1.91
CA SER A 232 -2.72 -24.30 -3.07
C SER A 232 -1.33 -24.88 -2.76
N ALA A 233 -0.66 -24.45 -1.71
CA ALA A 233 0.63 -25.07 -1.31
C ALA A 233 0.40 -26.29 -0.42
N ALA A 234 -0.82 -26.46 0.16
CA ALA A 234 -1.15 -27.69 0.93
C ALA A 234 -1.65 -28.80 -0.01
N VAL A 235 -2.13 -28.43 -1.28
CA VAL A 235 -2.56 -29.50 -2.21
C VAL A 235 -1.36 -29.93 -3.07
N ALA A 236 -0.23 -29.12 -3.17
CA ALA A 236 0.96 -29.59 -3.91
C ALA A 236 1.85 -30.46 -3.00
N ALA A 237 1.62 -30.39 -1.69
CA ALA A 237 2.41 -31.25 -0.77
C ALA A 237 1.66 -32.58 -0.51
N VAL A 238 0.35 -32.70 -1.01
CA VAL A 238 -0.40 -33.96 -0.81
C VAL A 238 -0.35 -34.79 -2.09
N THR A 239 0.39 -34.37 -3.24
CA THR A 239 0.51 -35.29 -4.39
C THR A 239 1.95 -35.81 -4.49
N GLY A 240 2.70 -35.79 -3.39
CA GLY A 240 3.97 -36.57 -3.52
C GLY A 240 3.87 -37.90 -2.75
N VAL A 241 2.74 -38.69 -3.06
CA VAL A 241 2.83 -40.13 -2.73
C VAL A 241 2.90 -40.94 -4.04
N ALA A 242 4.11 -41.46 -4.58
CA ALA A 242 4.71 -42.68 -5.15
C ALA A 242 3.74 -43.38 -6.11
N SER A 243 4.07 -43.59 -7.50
CA SER A 243 4.23 -44.96 -8.04
C SER A 243 4.63 -44.89 -9.52
N ALA A 244 5.93 -45.39 -9.88
CA ALA A 244 6.49 -46.44 -10.76
C ALA A 244 5.50 -46.84 -11.86
N SER A 245 5.80 -46.59 -13.19
CA SER A 245 5.94 -47.35 -14.46
C SER A 245 4.82 -46.94 -15.42
N GLY A 246 5.22 -46.27 -16.56
CA GLY A 246 4.91 -46.72 -17.95
C GLY A 246 3.77 -45.87 -18.56
N VAL A 247 4.12 -44.97 -19.43
CA VAL A 247 3.73 -44.34 -20.71
C VAL A 247 2.22 -44.06 -20.71
N ALA A 248 1.87 -42.66 -20.60
CA ALA A 248 0.70 -42.18 -21.37
C ALA A 248 0.65 -40.64 -21.31
N VAL A 249 1.12 -40.01 -22.37
CA VAL A 249 0.71 -38.92 -23.29
C VAL A 249 -0.06 -37.84 -22.52
N ALA A 250 0.75 -36.81 -22.06
CA ALA A 250 0.19 -35.55 -21.52
C ALA A 250 0.41 -34.41 -22.52
N ILE A 251 -0.53 -34.19 -23.43
CA ILE A 251 -0.89 -32.85 -23.97
C ILE A 251 -0.49 -31.76 -22.97
N LEU A 252 0.80 -31.43 -23.03
CA LEU A 252 1.46 -30.23 -22.45
C LEU A 252 0.80 -28.95 -22.96
N SER A 253 -0.41 -28.61 -22.41
CA SER A 253 -0.54 -27.13 -22.39
C SER A 253 -0.38 -26.61 -20.97
N THR A 254 0.86 -26.59 -20.45
CA THR A 254 1.33 -25.82 -19.28
C THR A 254 1.39 -24.32 -19.61
N VAL A 255 0.28 -23.65 -19.63
CA VAL A 255 0.55 -22.24 -19.25
C VAL A 255 0.41 -22.11 -17.72
N VAL A 256 1.34 -22.68 -16.90
CA VAL A 256 1.65 -22.20 -15.53
C VAL A 256 2.36 -20.83 -15.63
N SER A 257 1.59 -19.78 -15.72
CA SER A 257 2.29 -18.50 -15.42
C SER A 257 2.30 -18.25 -13.90
N ALA A 258 3.24 -18.90 -13.08
CA ALA A 258 3.94 -18.53 -11.82
C ALA A 258 4.81 -17.27 -12.01
N LEU A 259 4.20 -16.10 -11.64
CA LEU A 259 5.32 -15.19 -11.26
C LEU A 259 5.02 -14.56 -9.90
N VAL A 260 5.50 -15.16 -8.80
CA VAL A 260 6.05 -14.91 -7.45
C VAL A 260 7.33 -14.06 -7.55
N THR A 261 7.14 -12.70 -7.59
CA THR A 261 8.44 -11.97 -7.54
C THR A 261 9.20 -12.32 -6.26
N ALA A 262 10.23 -13.23 -6.39
CA ALA A 262 11.54 -13.46 -5.74
C ALA A 262 12.18 -12.15 -5.27
N GLY A 263 12.07 -11.76 -3.95
CA GLY A 263 13.22 -11.41 -3.09
C GLY A 263 13.76 -10.02 -3.42
N VAL A 264 13.19 -8.97 -2.84
CA VAL A 264 14.10 -7.78 -2.80
C VAL A 264 14.70 -7.68 -1.39
N SER A 265 15.82 -8.43 -1.12
CA SER A 265 16.95 -8.05 -0.25
C SER A 265 17.04 -6.53 -0.06
N ALA A 266 16.30 -5.97 0.95
CA ALA A 266 16.52 -4.76 1.77
C ALA A 266 17.95 -4.71 2.31
N CYS A 267 18.93 -3.98 1.65
CA CYS A 267 19.88 -3.08 2.35
C CYS A 267 21.32 -3.52 2.08
N ASP A 268 22.07 -2.96 1.06
CA ASP A 268 23.35 -2.25 1.28
C ASP A 268 23.36 -0.94 0.48
#